data_AF-A0A2S3W9M5-F1
#
_entry.id   AF-A0A2S3W9M5-F1
#
_cell.length_a   1.000
_cell.length_b   1.000
_cell.length_c   1.000
_cell.angle_alpha   90.00
_cell.angle_beta   90.00
_cell.angle_gamma   90.00
#
_symmetry.space_group_name_H-M   'P 1'
#
loop_
_entity.id
_entity.type
_entity.pdbx_description
1 polymer ?
#
loop_
_entity_poly.entity_id
_entity_poly.type
_entity_poly.pdbx_seq_one_letter_code
_entity_poly.pdbx_strand_id
1 'polypeptide(L)'
;MKPQPLHMVADVKIPCAYRPSVSTIVLFGLEVAGEHEPPVYMEIRFVDYASQQIEGDHLMITLELALESAEQDYGISKDDWRQMSDAEIARIRW
;
A
#
# COMPACT_ATOMS: atom_id res chain seq x y z
N MET A 1 -22.12 -10.09 1.32
CA MET A 1 -21.03 -10.08 0.33
C MET A 1 -19.73 -9.93 1.08
N LYS A 2 -18.71 -10.71 0.74
CA LYS A 2 -17.36 -10.52 1.30
C LYS A 2 -16.82 -9.16 0.80
N PRO A 3 -16.31 -8.29 1.67
CA PRO A 3 -15.67 -7.05 1.23
C PRO A 3 -14.47 -7.38 0.34
N GLN A 4 -14.40 -6.77 -0.84
CA GLN A 4 -13.29 -6.97 -1.76
C GLN A 4 -12.07 -6.15 -1.31
N PRO A 5 -10.86 -6.73 -1.30
CA PRO A 5 -9.64 -5.98 -1.03
C PRO A 5 -9.42 -4.91 -2.10
N LEU A 6 -8.92 -3.75 -1.68
CA LEU A 6 -8.47 -2.71 -2.59
C LEU A 6 -6.96 -2.81 -2.77
N HIS A 7 -6.49 -2.57 -4.00
CA HIS A 7 -5.08 -2.47 -4.33
C HIS A 7 -4.81 -1.06 -4.84
N MET A 8 -3.99 -0.31 -4.12
CA MET A 8 -3.77 1.11 -4.39
C MET A 8 -2.29 1.44 -4.40
N VAL A 9 -1.94 2.45 -5.18
CA VAL A 9 -0.58 2.96 -5.30
C VAL A 9 -0.58 4.48 -5.25
N ALA A 10 0.43 5.05 -4.61
CA ALA A 10 0.66 6.48 -4.55
C ALA A 10 2.15 6.81 -4.43
N ASP A 11 2.53 7.95 -5.00
CA ASP A 11 3.89 8.48 -4.87
C ASP A 11 4.03 9.28 -3.56
N VAL A 12 5.16 9.09 -2.90
CA VAL A 12 5.53 9.81 -1.67
C VAL A 12 5.59 11.31 -1.95
N LYS A 13 4.94 12.11 -1.09
CA LYS A 13 4.93 13.59 -1.20
C LYS A 13 5.95 14.24 -0.30
N ILE A 14 6.20 13.65 0.86
CA ILE A 14 7.13 14.12 1.87
C ILE A 14 8.09 12.96 2.18
N PRO A 15 9.41 13.12 2.01
CA PRO A 15 10.36 12.08 2.37
C PRO A 15 10.25 11.71 3.85
N CYS A 16 10.09 10.42 4.14
CA CYS A 16 10.10 9.91 5.50
C CYS A 16 11.52 10.02 6.08
N ALA A 17 11.67 10.62 7.26
CA ALA A 17 12.99 10.82 7.89
C ALA A 17 13.74 9.50 8.18
N TYR A 18 12.99 8.42 8.46
CA TYR A 18 13.56 7.10 8.75
C TYR A 18 13.81 6.27 7.48
N ARG A 19 13.12 6.59 6.37
CA ARG A 19 13.16 5.85 5.11
C ARG A 19 13.25 6.82 3.92
N PRO A 20 14.32 7.61 3.82
CA PRO A 20 14.41 8.71 2.85
C PRO A 20 14.49 8.24 1.39
N SER A 21 14.78 6.96 1.15
CA SER A 21 14.85 6.37 -0.19
C SER A 21 13.50 5.90 -0.74
N VAL A 22 12.45 5.86 0.09
CA VAL A 22 11.13 5.39 -0.36
C VAL A 22 10.47 6.46 -1.23
N SER A 23 10.04 6.05 -2.42
CA SER A 23 9.46 6.93 -3.45
C SER A 23 8.00 6.62 -3.76
N THR A 24 7.58 5.37 -3.56
CA THR A 24 6.21 4.92 -3.86
C THR A 24 5.73 3.97 -2.77
N ILE A 25 4.46 4.10 -2.39
CA ILE A 25 3.78 3.20 -1.46
C ILE A 25 2.70 2.43 -2.23
N VAL A 26 2.65 1.12 -2.00
CA VAL A 26 1.54 0.27 -2.42
C VAL A 26 0.80 -0.21 -1.17
N LEU A 27 -0.52 -0.05 -1.17
CA LEU A 27 -1.41 -0.71 -0.21
C LEU A 27 -2.08 -1.88 -0.91
N PHE A 28 -1.60 -3.09 -0.62
CA PHE A 28 -2.09 -4.32 -1.24
C PHE A 28 -3.06 -5.02 -0.29
N GLY A 29 -4.36 -4.96 -0.59
CA GLY A 29 -5.37 -5.64 0.20
C GLY A 29 -5.25 -7.17 0.10
N LEU A 30 -5.34 -7.84 1.25
CA LEU A 30 -5.24 -9.29 1.38
C LEU A 30 -6.55 -9.85 1.94
N GLU A 31 -7.03 -10.91 1.31
CA GLU A 31 -8.18 -11.63 1.84
C GLU A 31 -7.84 -12.36 3.13
N VAL A 32 -8.72 -12.25 4.11
CA VAL A 32 -8.64 -13.02 5.36
C VAL A 32 -9.57 -14.22 5.28
N ALA A 33 -9.16 -15.33 5.91
CA ALA A 33 -9.97 -16.53 6.02
C ALA A 33 -11.16 -16.28 6.96
N GLY A 34 -12.37 -16.46 6.44
CA GLY A 34 -13.62 -16.19 7.15
C GLY A 34 -14.63 -15.52 6.21
N GLU A 35 -15.91 -15.84 6.36
CA GLU A 35 -16.96 -15.38 5.43
C GLU A 35 -17.21 -13.87 5.51
N HIS A 36 -16.84 -13.24 6.64
CA HIS A 36 -17.12 -11.85 6.96
C HIS A 36 -15.92 -11.08 7.52
N GLU A 37 -14.72 -11.68 7.50
CA GLU A 37 -13.52 -10.99 7.96
C GLU A 37 -13.13 -9.89 6.97
N PRO A 38 -12.87 -8.66 7.47
CA PRO A 38 -12.42 -7.57 6.60
C PRO A 38 -11.00 -7.85 6.07
N PRO A 39 -10.64 -7.28 4.91
CA PRO A 39 -9.28 -7.36 4.41
C PRO A 39 -8.28 -6.68 5.35
N VAL A 40 -7.09 -7.25 5.43
CA VAL A 40 -5.89 -6.57 5.95
C VAL A 40 -5.10 -6.00 4.77
N TYR A 41 -4.19 -5.07 5.01
CA TYR A 41 -3.46 -4.38 3.95
C TYR A 41 -1.97 -4.52 4.17
N MET A 42 -1.26 -5.03 3.16
CA MET A 42 0.20 -4.98 3.14
C MET A 42 0.62 -3.61 2.59
N GLU A 43 1.23 -2.78 3.43
CA GLU A 43 1.99 -1.62 2.98
C GLU A 43 3.32 -2.11 2.42
N ILE A 44 3.58 -1.85 1.14
CA ILE A 44 4.85 -2.18 0.48
C ILE A 44 5.53 -0.87 0.09
N ARG A 45 6.76 -0.69 0.57
CA ARG A 45 7.55 0.52 0.36
C ARG A 45 8.55 0.29 -0.76
N PHE A 46 8.43 1.04 -1.85
CA PHE A 46 9.33 0.95 -2.98
C PHE A 46 10.37 2.07 -2.94
N VAL A 47 11.62 1.70 -3.20
CA VAL A 47 12.67 2.66 -3.59
C VAL A 47 12.49 3.05 -5.05
N ASP A 48 12.14 2.07 -5.89
CA ASP A 48 11.79 2.27 -7.29
C ASP A 48 10.70 1.27 -7.69
N TYR A 49 9.50 1.79 -7.94
CA TYR A 49 8.33 1.00 -8.30
C TYR A 49 8.46 0.35 -9.69
N ALA A 50 9.14 1.00 -10.64
CA ALA A 50 9.27 0.51 -12.01
C ALA A 50 10.18 -0.72 -12.09
N SER A 51 11.31 -0.69 -11.36
CA SER A 51 12.24 -1.82 -11.26
C SER A 51 11.88 -2.85 -10.18
N GLN A 52 10.77 -2.63 -9.45
CA GLN A 52 10.32 -3.48 -8.34
C GLN A 52 11.34 -3.57 -7.18
N GLN A 53 12.09 -2.48 -6.94
CA GLN A 53 13.02 -2.42 -5.81
C GLN A 53 12.26 -2.04 -4.53
N ILE A 54 12.08 -3.03 -3.66
CA ILE A 54 11.37 -2.90 -2.38
C ILE A 54 12.37 -2.56 -1.27
N GLU A 55 12.03 -1.58 -0.43
CA GLU A 55 12.71 -1.29 0.83
C GLU A 55 12.25 -2.25 1.94
N GLY A 56 10.94 -2.49 2.00
CA GLY A 56 10.33 -3.47 2.88
C GLY A 56 8.81 -3.34 2.88
N ASP A 57 8.17 -4.16 3.71
CA ASP A 57 6.73 -4.20 3.86
C ASP A 57 6.28 -4.09 5.33
N HIS A 58 4.99 -3.88 5.56
CA HIS A 58 4.37 -3.91 6.88
C HIS A 58 2.86 -4.24 6.77
N LEU A 59 2.38 -5.13 7.66
CA LEU A 59 0.98 -5.52 7.67
C LEU A 59 0.13 -4.56 8.52
N MET A 60 -0.90 -3.99 7.90
CA MET A 60 -1.86 -3.07 8.48
C MET A 60 -3.21 -3.75 8.65
N ILE A 61 -3.82 -3.61 9.82
CA ILE A 61 -5.04 -4.35 10.18
C ILE A 61 -6.27 -3.84 9.41
N THR A 62 -6.31 -2.55 9.06
CA THR A 62 -7.42 -1.95 8.31
C THR A 62 -6.91 -0.99 7.23
N LEU A 63 -7.78 -0.68 6.27
CA LEU A 63 -7.50 0.31 5.23
C LEU A 63 -7.31 1.70 5.84
N GLU A 64 -8.16 2.07 6.79
CA GLU A 64 -8.13 3.38 7.44
C GLU A 64 -6.80 3.60 8.14
N LEU A 65 -6.32 2.60 8.89
CA LEU A 65 -5.02 2.68 9.56
C LEU A 65 -3.88 2.81 8.55
N ALA A 66 -3.94 2.07 7.45
CA ALA A 66 -2.93 2.14 6.39
C ALA A 66 -2.89 3.53 5.72
N LEU A 67 -4.05 4.14 5.46
CA LEU A 67 -4.15 5.48 4.90
C LEU A 67 -3.64 6.54 5.88
N GLU A 68 -4.02 6.46 7.16
CA GLU A 68 -3.57 7.38 8.20
C GLU A 68 -2.05 7.32 8.40
N SER A 69 -1.47 6.13 8.44
CA SER A 69 -0.01 5.96 8.52
C SER A 69 0.69 6.53 7.29
N ALA A 70 0.17 6.29 6.09
CA ALA A 70 0.78 6.80 4.87
C ALA A 70 0.71 8.33 4.75
N GLU A 71 -0.38 8.94 5.23
CA GLU A 71 -0.50 10.40 5.31
C GLU A 71 0.53 10.98 6.29
N GLN A 72 0.69 10.37 7.47
CA GLN A 72 1.63 10.83 8.49
C GLN A 72 3.10 10.66 8.07
N ASP A 73 3.46 9.49 7.52
CA ASP A 73 4.86 9.14 7.26
C ASP A 73 5.37 9.63 5.90
N TYR A 74 4.48 9.73 4.91
CA TYR A 74 4.83 10.01 3.51
C TYR A 74 4.09 11.21 2.90
N GLY A 75 3.18 11.84 3.64
CA GLY A 75 2.38 12.97 3.17
C GLY A 75 1.37 12.60 2.08
N ILE A 76 1.00 11.32 1.98
CA ILE A 76 0.09 10.81 0.93
C ILE A 76 -1.35 10.99 1.41
N SER A 77 -2.08 11.93 0.83
CA SER A 77 -3.48 12.18 1.17
C SER A 77 -4.41 11.17 0.47
N LYS A 78 -5.69 11.15 0.86
CA LYS A 78 -6.69 10.24 0.26
C LYS A 78 -6.85 10.41 -1.25
N ASP A 79 -6.69 11.63 -1.77
CA ASP A 79 -6.88 11.92 -3.20
C ASP A 79 -5.65 11.59 -4.06
N ASP A 80 -4.51 11.29 -3.43
CA ASP A 80 -3.28 10.89 -4.13
C ASP A 80 -3.29 9.43 -4.57
N TRP A 81 -4.16 8.62 -3.96
CA TRP A 81 -4.23 7.19 -4.24
C TRP A 81 -4.92 6.91 -5.57
N ARG A 82 -4.29 6.05 -6.36
CA ARG A 82 -4.90 5.48 -7.56
C ARG A 82 -5.09 3.98 -7.37
N GLN A 83 -6.23 3.46 -7.83
CA GLN A 83 -6.42 2.01 -7.98
C GLN A 83 -5.41 1.44 -8.97
N MET A 84 -4.79 0.32 -8.58
CA MET A 84 -3.88 -0.42 -9.43
C MET A 84 -4.64 -1.14 -10.55
N SER A 85 -4.01 -1.25 -11.71
CA SER A 85 -4.49 -2.12 -12.79
C SER A 85 -4.14 -3.59 -12.52
N ASP A 86 -4.83 -4.52 -13.18
CA ASP A 86 -4.55 -5.96 -13.07
C ASP A 86 -3.09 -6.31 -13.38
N ALA A 87 -2.49 -5.61 -14.36
CA ALA A 87 -1.09 -5.79 -14.72
C ALA A 87 -0.14 -5.28 -13.61
N GLU A 88 -0.52 -4.25 -12.86
CA GLU A 88 0.23 -3.80 -11.69
C GLU A 88 0.11 -4.80 -10.54
N ILE A 89 -1.11 -5.26 -10.25
CA ILE A 89 -1.39 -6.25 -9.21
C ILE A 89 -0.61 -7.54 -9.46
N ALA A 90 -0.62 -8.05 -10.70
CA ALA A 90 0.08 -9.28 -11.07
C ALA A 90 1.61 -9.20 -10.99
N ARG A 91 2.19 -7.99 -10.97
CA ARG A 91 3.65 -7.79 -10.85
C ARG A 91 4.13 -7.81 -9.40
N ILE A 92 3.25 -7.51 -8.44
CA ILE A 92 3.60 -7.53 -7.02
C ILE A 92 3.90 -8.97 -6.61
N ARG A 93 5.19 -9.27 -6.45
CA ARG A 93 5.70 -10.50 -5.85
C ARG A 93 6.25 -10.13 -4.49
N TRP A 94 5.59 -10.64 -3.45
CA TRP A 94 5.89 -10.43 -2.05
C TRP A 94 6.37 -11.76 -1.46
#